data_AF-A0A2D5MP04-F1
#
_entry.id   AF-A0A2D5MP04-F1
#
_cell.length_a   1.000
_cell.length_b   1.000
_cell.length_c   1.000
_cell.angle_alpha   90.00
_cell.angle_beta   90.00
_cell.angle_gamma   90.00
#
_symmetry.space_group_name_H-M   'P 1'
#
loop_
_entity.id
_entity.type
_entity.pdbx_description
1 polymer ?
#
loop_
_entity_poly.entity_id
_entity_poly.type
_entity_poly.pdbx_seq_one_letter_code
_entity_poly.pdbx_strand_id
1 'polypeptide(L)'
;MPIYEYELCDGKGDCKPCGGSGFTLRRPVSAKPLEKCPACKRPVQKIISSFNTPTYLKPLSISDAKNAGFTVLKKSSKGEYERQ
;
A
#
# COMPACT_ATOMS: atom_id res chain seq x y z
N MET A 1 -13.02 -5.51 -11.09
CA MET A 1 -11.92 -6.49 -11.07
C MET A 1 -10.69 -5.79 -10.50
N PRO A 2 -10.12 -6.24 -9.36
CA PRO A 2 -9.06 -5.52 -8.68
C PRO A 2 -7.74 -5.51 -9.45
N ILE A 3 -6.91 -4.51 -9.16
CA ILE A 3 -5.52 -4.41 -9.62
C ILE A 3 -4.65 -5.05 -8.53
N TYR A 4 -3.79 -5.98 -8.94
CA TYR A 4 -2.76 -6.56 -8.08
C TYR A 4 -1.40 -6.04 -8.52
N GLU A 5 -0.60 -5.62 -7.54
CA GLU A 5 0.77 -5.18 -7.72
C GLU A 5 1.71 -6.29 -7.28
N TYR A 6 2.79 -6.49 -8.03
CA TYR A 6 3.81 -7.49 -7.76
C TYR A 6 5.20 -6.89 -7.85
N GLU A 7 6.09 -7.35 -6.99
CA GLU A 7 7.53 -7.03 -6.99
C GLU A 7 8.37 -8.29 -7.10
N LEU A 8 9.55 -8.14 -7.70
CA LEU A 8 10.53 -9.21 -7.85
C LEU A 8 11.31 -9.41 -6.54
N CYS A 9 11.31 -10.63 -6.02
CA CYS A 9 12.03 -10.95 -4.78
C CYS A 9 13.55 -11.09 -4.95
N ASP A 10 14.04 -11.18 -6.19
CA ASP A 10 15.39 -11.63 -6.49
C ASP A 10 16.50 -10.59 -6.22
N GLY A 11 16.17 -9.31 -6.06
CA GLY A 11 17.17 -8.22 -5.94
C GLY A 11 18.12 -8.06 -7.15
N LYS A 12 18.07 -8.95 -8.15
CA LYS A 12 18.94 -9.02 -9.34
C LYS A 12 18.48 -8.09 -10.47
N GLY A 13 18.08 -6.87 -10.11
CA GLY A 13 17.68 -5.82 -11.06
C GLY A 13 16.33 -6.03 -11.76
N ASP A 14 16.00 -5.07 -12.61
CA ASP A 14 14.69 -4.91 -13.24
C ASP A 14 14.32 -6.04 -14.19
N CYS A 15 13.02 -6.35 -14.24
CA CYS A 15 12.49 -7.19 -15.30
C CYS A 15 12.35 -6.35 -16.58
N LYS A 16 13.23 -6.56 -17.57
CA LYS A 16 13.17 -5.88 -18.89
C LYS A 16 11.77 -5.88 -19.54
N PRO A 17 11.05 -7.01 -19.63
CA PRO A 17 9.69 -6.99 -20.20
C PRO A 17 8.65 -6.32 -19.28
N CYS A 18 8.94 -6.18 -17.99
CA CYS A 18 8.07 -5.53 -17.02
C CYS A 18 8.40 -4.03 -16.84
N GLY A 19 9.52 -3.55 -17.38
CA GLY A 19 9.94 -2.15 -17.33
C GLY A 19 10.45 -1.65 -15.97
N GLY A 20 10.65 -2.53 -14.97
CA GLY A 20 11.10 -2.14 -13.64
C GLY A 20 11.16 -3.28 -12.62
N SER A 21 11.22 -2.92 -11.35
CA SER A 21 11.22 -3.83 -10.19
C SER A 21 9.87 -4.51 -9.92
N GLY A 22 8.79 -3.98 -10.49
CA GLY A 22 7.43 -4.48 -10.31
C GLY A 22 6.52 -4.24 -11.51
N PHE A 23 5.33 -4.85 -11.47
CA PHE A 23 4.29 -4.68 -12.49
C PHE A 23 2.89 -4.83 -11.90
N THR A 24 1.89 -4.35 -12.64
CA THR A 24 0.47 -4.40 -12.25
C THR A 24 -0.29 -5.37 -13.16
N LEU A 25 -1.22 -6.14 -12.59
CA LEU A 25 -2.14 -7.00 -13.34
C LEU A 25 -3.56 -6.83 -12.84
N ARG A 26 -4.52 -6.80 -13.77
CA ARG A 26 -5.94 -6.94 -13.46
C ARG A 26 -6.28 -8.42 -13.36
N ARG A 27 -6.69 -8.89 -12.17
CA ARG A 27 -7.07 -10.28 -11.94
C ARG A 27 -8.37 -10.38 -11.12
N PRO A 28 -9.15 -11.46 -11.28
CA PRO A 28 -10.31 -11.69 -10.44
C PRO A 28 -9.89 -11.96 -8.99
N VAL A 29 -10.75 -11.60 -8.03
CA VAL A 29 -10.48 -11.74 -6.59
C VAL A 29 -10.25 -13.21 -6.20
N SER A 30 -10.94 -14.13 -6.86
CA SER A 30 -10.85 -15.58 -6.62
C SER A 30 -9.54 -16.21 -7.08
N ALA A 31 -8.73 -15.51 -7.87
CA ALA A 31 -7.48 -16.06 -8.38
C ALA A 31 -6.37 -15.96 -7.34
N LYS A 32 -5.67 -17.09 -7.12
CA LYS A 32 -4.48 -17.16 -6.25
C LYS A 32 -3.38 -16.20 -6.74
N PRO A 33 -2.63 -15.57 -5.83
CA PRO A 33 -1.50 -14.70 -6.19
C PRO A 33 -0.47 -15.45 -7.02
N LEU A 34 0.22 -14.74 -7.91
CA LEU A 34 1.33 -15.32 -8.68
C LEU A 34 2.56 -15.45 -7.80
N GLU A 35 3.25 -16.58 -7.92
CA GLU A 35 4.58 -16.81 -7.33
C GLU A 35 5.70 -16.54 -8.33
N LYS A 36 5.38 -16.58 -9.64
CA LYS A 36 6.35 -16.39 -10.73
C LYS A 36 5.82 -15.39 -11.75
N CYS A 37 6.70 -14.54 -12.26
CA CYS A 37 6.38 -13.62 -13.35
C CYS A 37 6.08 -14.42 -14.64
N PRO A 38 4.98 -14.14 -15.35
CA PRO A 38 4.63 -14.87 -16.58
C PRO A 38 5.62 -14.60 -17.74
N ALA A 39 6.32 -13.46 -17.74
CA ALA A 39 7.28 -13.12 -18.78
C ALA A 39 8.70 -13.65 -18.50
N CYS A 40 9.26 -13.32 -17.33
CA CYS A 40 10.65 -13.66 -17.00
C CYS A 40 10.81 -14.89 -16.09
N LYS A 41 9.71 -15.50 -15.62
CA LYS A 41 9.66 -16.69 -14.73
C LYS A 41 10.36 -16.53 -13.37
N ARG A 42 10.84 -15.34 -13.05
CA ARG A 42 11.45 -14.98 -11.78
C ARG A 42 10.41 -14.98 -10.64
N PRO A 43 10.81 -15.28 -9.39
CA PRO A 43 9.93 -15.22 -8.24
C PRO A 43 9.40 -13.80 -8.01
N VAL A 44 8.09 -13.71 -7.75
CA VAL A 44 7.39 -12.46 -7.46
C VAL A 44 6.52 -12.60 -6.21
N GLN A 45 6.33 -11.50 -5.50
CA GLN A 45 5.44 -11.40 -4.36
C GLN A 45 4.39 -10.32 -4.59
N LYS A 46 3.16 -10.60 -4.18
CA LYS A 46 2.06 -9.63 -4.22
C LYS A 46 2.28 -8.58 -3.12
N ILE A 47 2.25 -7.30 -3.50
CA ILE A 47 2.30 -6.18 -2.56
C ILE A 47 0.90 -5.58 -2.39
N ILE A 48 0.71 -4.92 -1.25
CA ILE A 48 -0.44 -4.07 -1.00
C ILE A 48 -0.18 -2.71 -1.66
N SER A 49 -1.03 -2.34 -2.62
CA SER A 49 -0.95 -1.05 -3.29
C SER A 49 -0.97 0.09 -2.29
N SER A 50 -0.11 1.09 -2.50
CA SER A 50 -0.21 2.33 -1.75
C SER A 50 -1.51 3.06 -2.09
N PHE A 51 -2.01 3.83 -1.14
CA PHE A 51 -3.16 4.71 -1.36
C PHE A 51 -2.69 6.16 -1.23
N ASN A 52 -3.21 7.03 -2.10
CA ASN A 52 -2.94 8.45 -2.00
C ASN A 52 -3.96 9.10 -1.05
N THR A 53 -3.48 9.69 0.04
CA THR A 53 -4.29 10.58 0.89
C THR A 53 -4.01 12.03 0.54
N PRO A 54 -5.01 12.80 0.06
CA PRO A 54 -4.79 14.18 -0.34
C PRO A 54 -4.45 15.05 0.88
N THR A 55 -3.18 15.42 1.02
CA THR A 55 -2.68 16.23 2.14
C THR A 55 -3.13 17.70 2.04
N TYR A 56 -3.27 18.24 0.83
CA TYR A 56 -3.65 19.64 0.62
C TYR A 56 -5.16 19.87 0.61
N LEU A 57 -5.92 19.04 -0.11
CA LEU A 57 -7.38 19.24 -0.24
C LEU A 57 -8.14 18.76 0.99
N LYS A 58 -7.60 17.80 1.74
CA LYS A 58 -8.25 17.26 2.93
C LYS A 58 -7.21 16.98 4.03
N PRO A 59 -6.70 18.03 4.68
CA PRO A 59 -5.82 17.86 5.81
C PRO A 59 -6.54 17.09 6.93
N LEU A 60 -5.76 16.40 7.77
CA LEU A 60 -6.28 15.71 8.94
C LEU A 60 -6.92 16.74 9.89
N SER A 61 -8.24 16.69 10.02
CA SER A 61 -9.04 17.57 10.87
C SER A 61 -9.40 16.88 12.18
N ILE A 62 -8.95 17.45 13.29
CA ILE A 62 -9.24 16.95 14.64
C ILE A 62 -10.73 17.10 14.98
N SER A 63 -11.37 18.15 14.50
CA SER A 63 -12.81 18.40 14.66
C SER A 63 -13.66 17.28 14.05
N ASP A 64 -13.35 16.89 12.81
CA ASP A 64 -14.13 15.89 12.09
C ASP A 64 -13.90 14.50 12.70
N ALA A 65 -12.68 14.23 13.18
CA ALA A 65 -12.39 13.01 13.93
C ALA A 65 -13.24 12.89 15.20
N LYS A 66 -13.37 13.97 15.98
CA LYS A 66 -14.24 13.98 17.18
C LYS A 66 -15.72 13.81 16.82
N ASN A 67 -16.18 14.52 15.78
CA ASN A 67 -17.57 14.42 15.32
C ASN A 67 -17.91 13.01 14.82
N ALA A 68 -16.95 12.30 14.23
CA ALA A 68 -17.09 10.90 13.82
C ALA A 68 -16.96 9.90 14.99
N GLY A 69 -16.77 10.37 16.23
CA GLY A 69 -16.67 9.54 17.44
C GLY A 69 -15.28 8.95 17.69
N PHE A 70 -14.24 9.38 16.97
CA PHE A 70 -12.88 8.93 17.23
C PHE A 70 -12.32 9.57 18.51
N THR A 71 -11.60 8.76 19.30
CA THR A 71 -10.84 9.28 20.45
C THR A 71 -9.55 9.89 19.94
N VAL A 72 -9.41 11.21 20.07
CA VAL A 72 -8.21 11.93 19.63
C VAL A 72 -7.25 12.09 20.80
N LEU A 73 -6.03 11.60 20.61
CA LEU A 73 -4.95 11.67 21.60
C LEU A 73 -3.80 12.50 21.04
N LYS A 74 -3.29 13.43 21.85
CA LYS A 74 -2.09 14.21 21.54
C LYS A 74 -0.93 13.68 22.36
N LYS A 75 0.20 13.43 21.70
CA LYS A 75 1.43 13.01 22.37
C LYS A 75 2.03 14.21 23.11
N SER A 76 2.05 14.16 24.45
CA SER A 76 2.60 15.23 25.30
C SER A 76 4.07 14.99 25.67
N SER A 77 4.50 13.73 25.82
CA SER A 77 5.89 13.40 26.16
C SER A 77 6.35 12.05 25.56
N LYS A 78 7.50 11.51 26.00
CA LYS A 78 7.98 10.18 25.60
C LYS A 78 7.11 9.08 26.25
N GLY A 79 5.95 8.83 25.65
CA GLY A 79 5.06 7.72 26.02
C GLY A 79 3.75 8.16 26.66
N GLU A 80 3.59 9.44 27.01
CA GLU A 80 2.35 9.99 27.54
C GLU A 80 1.49 10.59 26.42
N TYR A 81 0.20 10.29 26.51
CA TYR A 81 -0.82 10.74 25.57
C TYR A 81 -1.98 11.33 26.35
N GLU A 82 -2.33 12.56 26.03
CA GLU A 82 -3.45 13.27 26.63
C GLU A 82 -4.63 13.33 25.65
N ARG A 83 -5.85 13.29 26.19
CA ARG A 83 -7.06 13.49 25.37
C ARG A 83 -7.11 14.94 24.90
N GLN A 84 -7.22 15.13 23.59
CA GLN A 84 -7.31 16.44 22.96
C GLN A 84 -8.74 16.79 22.62
#